data_AF-A0A2K4MP53-F1
#
_entry.id   AF-A0A2K4MP53-F1
#
_cell.length_a   1.000
_cell.length_b   1.000
_cell.length_c   1.000
_cell.angle_alpha   90.00
_cell.angle_beta   90.00
_cell.angle_gamma   90.00
#
_symmetry.space_group_name_H-M   'P 1'
#
loop_
_entity.id
_entity.type
_entity.pdbx_description
1 polymer ?
#
loop_
_entity_poly.entity_id
_entity_poly.type
_entity_poly.pdbx_seq_one_letter_code
_entity_poly.pdbx_strand_id
1 'polypeptide(L)'
;MRIAIASCFAILALSSNQVLAFDIGSVLSTVTQAVDTVKSVSGVVSNPTGDQTNTPRLRLTQPSPVGSPLPAKLEESDHVYKELDEMTVFLSRPNLNQDGSIRVEKSELMRGQVYKDAYEHPATQSTMQVWAAYKNQLGQQGYQLDFVCDKPCSNNTDVWEKALGLIIYQKTDRYLVAHKANTWVSVAVGEISDHPRSSVNVVIRNN
;
A
#
# COMPACT_ATOMS: atom_id res chain seq x y z
N MET A 1 -41.51 54.96 17.12
CA MET A 1 -41.24 54.26 15.85
C MET A 1 -39.74 53.98 15.79
N ARG A 2 -39.38 52.75 15.43
CA ARG A 2 -38.01 52.14 15.38
C ARG A 2 -37.05 53.05 14.58
N ILE A 3 -35.72 53.09 14.74
CA ILE A 3 -34.69 52.04 14.58
C ILE A 3 -33.35 52.60 15.13
N ALA A 4 -32.56 51.75 15.77
CA ALA A 4 -31.15 51.98 16.15
C ALA A 4 -30.20 51.58 15.02
N ILE A 5 -29.04 52.25 14.84
CA ILE A 5 -27.84 51.61 14.28
C ILE A 5 -26.58 52.19 14.96
N ALA A 6 -25.98 51.38 15.82
CA ALA A 6 -24.57 51.42 16.18
C ALA A 6 -23.80 50.56 15.17
N SER A 7 -22.56 50.92 14.85
CA SER A 7 -21.67 50.06 14.09
C SER A 7 -20.26 50.14 14.68
N CYS A 8 -19.93 49.11 15.46
CA CYS A 8 -18.63 48.86 16.04
C CYS A 8 -17.61 48.42 14.99
N PHE A 9 -16.36 48.83 15.24
CA PHE A 9 -15.15 48.30 14.63
C PHE A 9 -15.08 46.77 14.77
N ALA A 10 -14.89 46.06 13.65
CA ALA A 10 -14.53 44.65 13.64
C ALA A 10 -13.01 44.50 13.48
N ILE A 11 -12.38 43.85 14.46
CA ILE A 11 -10.99 43.44 14.49
C ILE A 11 -10.84 42.21 13.60
N LEU A 12 -9.93 42.25 12.63
CA LEU A 12 -9.51 41.09 11.83
C LEU A 12 -8.63 40.19 12.70
N ALA A 13 -9.15 39.03 13.09
CA ALA A 13 -8.36 37.94 13.65
C ALA A 13 -7.76 37.12 12.49
N LEU A 14 -6.44 37.16 12.34
CA LEU A 14 -5.67 36.24 11.51
C LEU A 14 -5.61 34.88 12.22
N SER A 15 -6.35 33.89 11.71
CA SER A 15 -6.16 32.49 12.12
C SER A 15 -4.93 31.93 11.41
N SER A 16 -3.87 31.70 12.17
CA SER A 16 -2.69 30.95 11.75
C SER A 16 -3.05 29.48 11.53
N ASN A 17 -3.02 29.00 10.30
CA ASN A 17 -3.01 27.57 10.01
C ASN A 17 -1.62 27.01 10.36
N GLN A 18 -1.55 26.15 11.36
CA GLN A 18 -0.35 25.36 11.64
C GLN A 18 -0.22 24.29 10.56
N VAL A 19 0.82 24.41 9.74
CA VAL A 19 1.28 23.35 8.84
C VAL A 19 2.07 22.37 9.70
N LEU A 20 1.52 21.18 9.93
CA LEU A 20 2.28 20.07 10.51
C LEU A 20 3.12 19.44 9.40
N ALA A 21 4.40 19.79 9.35
CA ALA A 21 5.40 19.02 8.65
C ALA A 21 5.74 17.79 9.53
N PHE A 22 5.46 16.59 9.02
CA PHE A 22 5.89 15.35 9.66
C PHE A 22 7.22 14.91 9.05
N ASP A 23 8.26 14.89 9.87
CA ASP A 23 9.58 14.36 9.55
C ASP A 23 9.62 12.86 9.89
N ILE A 24 9.72 12.02 8.86
CA ILE A 24 9.69 10.55 8.97
C ILE A 24 11.12 9.96 9.09
N GLY A 25 12.15 10.81 9.20
CA GLY A 25 13.55 10.39 9.15
C GLY A 25 14.11 9.62 10.37
N SER A 26 13.36 9.45 11.46
CA SER A 26 13.94 9.02 12.76
C SER A 26 13.58 7.61 13.25
N VAL A 27 12.78 6.80 12.53
CA VAL A 27 12.21 5.55 13.09
C VAL A 27 12.95 4.26 12.64
N LEU A 28 14.02 4.36 11.86
CA LEU A 28 14.62 3.18 11.20
C LEU A 28 15.84 2.52 11.89
N SER A 29 16.19 2.85 13.14
CA SER A 29 17.43 2.31 13.74
C SER A 29 17.28 1.22 14.81
N THR A 30 16.12 0.61 15.03
CA THR A 30 15.96 -0.24 16.23
C THR A 30 15.09 -1.50 16.06
N VAL A 31 15.35 -2.35 15.06
CA VAL A 31 14.88 -3.76 15.13
C VAL A 31 15.85 -4.69 14.40
N THR A 32 17.02 -4.92 14.99
CA THR A 32 17.89 -6.04 14.59
C THR A 32 18.42 -6.73 15.85
N GLN A 33 17.54 -7.40 16.60
CA GLN A 33 17.91 -8.40 17.61
C GLN A 33 16.65 -9.06 18.21
N ALA A 34 16.17 -10.11 17.56
CA ALA A 34 15.34 -11.16 18.19
C ALA A 34 15.21 -12.35 17.20
N VAL A 35 16.33 -12.97 16.88
CA VAL A 35 16.35 -14.33 16.31
C VAL A 35 17.14 -15.16 17.29
N ASP A 36 16.47 -16.01 18.06
CA ASP A 36 16.97 -17.34 18.42
C ASP A 36 15.95 -18.10 19.28
N THR A 37 16.01 -19.42 19.18
CA THR A 37 15.24 -20.47 19.90
C THR A 37 13.84 -20.72 19.29
N VAL A 38 13.58 -21.85 18.61
CA VAL A 38 13.56 -23.21 19.16
C VAL A 38 13.96 -24.25 18.10
N LYS A 39 14.88 -25.14 18.50
CA LYS A 39 15.28 -26.36 17.82
C LYS A 39 14.95 -27.54 18.74
N SER A 40 14.05 -28.44 18.34
CA SER A 40 13.97 -29.88 18.72
C SER A 40 12.62 -30.48 18.27
N VAL A 41 12.40 -31.77 17.98
CA VAL A 41 13.19 -32.99 17.69
C VAL A 41 12.18 -33.97 17.04
N SER A 42 12.64 -34.67 15.99
CA SER A 42 12.29 -35.99 15.42
C SER A 42 10.90 -36.67 15.53
N GLY A 43 10.44 -37.21 14.40
CA GLY A 43 9.46 -38.31 14.28
C GLY A 43 9.50 -38.93 12.87
N VAL A 44 9.54 -40.26 12.78
CA VAL A 44 10.02 -41.11 11.66
C VAL A 44 8.86 -41.72 10.83
N VAL A 45 9.06 -41.79 9.49
CA VAL A 45 8.50 -42.72 8.45
C VAL A 45 6.97 -42.71 8.23
N SER A 46 6.44 -42.47 7.02
CA SER A 46 6.34 -43.42 5.88
C SER A 46 5.91 -42.70 4.58
N ASN A 47 6.46 -43.10 3.44
CA ASN A 47 5.95 -42.78 2.09
C ASN A 47 4.80 -43.74 1.72
N PRO A 48 3.83 -43.36 0.87
CA PRO A 48 4.01 -43.57 -0.57
C PRO A 48 3.41 -42.50 -1.51
N THR A 49 4.15 -42.28 -2.61
CA THR A 49 3.72 -42.15 -4.02
C THR A 49 2.57 -41.21 -4.38
N GLY A 50 2.91 -40.11 -5.07
CA GLY A 50 1.97 -39.34 -5.89
C GLY A 50 2.58 -38.01 -6.33
N ASP A 51 2.79 -37.87 -7.64
CA ASP A 51 3.20 -36.67 -8.39
C ASP A 51 3.28 -35.36 -7.60
N GLN A 52 4.50 -34.90 -7.34
CA GLN A 52 4.76 -33.52 -6.95
C GLN A 52 5.72 -32.92 -7.96
N THR A 53 5.16 -32.09 -8.85
CA THR A 53 5.91 -31.03 -9.52
C THR A 53 6.74 -30.31 -8.46
N ASN A 54 8.07 -30.50 -8.48
CA ASN A 54 9.04 -29.89 -7.58
C ASN A 54 9.17 -28.38 -7.85
N THR A 55 8.09 -27.64 -7.71
CA THR A 55 8.13 -26.20 -7.56
C THR A 55 8.09 -25.92 -6.07
N PRO A 56 9.15 -25.32 -5.49
CA PRO A 56 9.10 -24.89 -4.09
C PRO A 56 7.88 -24.00 -3.89
N ARG A 57 6.88 -24.48 -3.14
CA ARG A 57 5.78 -23.62 -2.70
C ARG A 57 6.34 -22.69 -1.66
N LEU A 58 6.37 -21.38 -1.96
CA LEU A 58 6.66 -20.34 -0.99
C LEU A 58 5.75 -20.55 0.23
N ARG A 59 6.34 -20.79 1.41
CA ARG A 59 5.58 -20.96 2.65
C ARG A 59 5.56 -19.63 3.38
N LEU A 60 4.64 -18.75 3.00
CA LEU A 60 4.36 -17.55 3.77
C LEU A 60 3.74 -17.96 5.11
N THR A 61 4.32 -17.49 6.21
CA THR A 61 3.82 -17.73 7.56
C THR A 61 2.49 -17.00 7.83
N GLN A 62 2.23 -15.90 7.12
CA GLN A 62 1.02 -15.08 7.23
C GLN A 62 0.61 -14.52 5.85
N PRO A 63 -0.05 -15.29 4.98
CA PRO A 63 -0.40 -14.81 3.64
C PRO A 63 -1.36 -13.61 3.70
N SER A 64 -1.17 -12.65 2.78
CA SER A 64 -2.07 -11.52 2.61
C SER A 64 -3.49 -12.00 2.25
N PRO A 65 -4.56 -11.37 2.78
CA PRO A 65 -5.93 -11.70 2.43
C PRO A 65 -6.30 -11.26 0.99
N VAL A 66 -5.47 -10.44 0.35
CA VAL A 66 -5.64 -10.01 -1.04
C VAL A 66 -4.35 -10.26 -1.81
N GLY A 67 -4.37 -11.30 -2.66
CA GLY A 67 -3.28 -11.63 -3.57
C GLY A 67 -3.47 -11.10 -4.99
N SER A 68 -2.49 -11.36 -5.85
CA SER A 68 -2.56 -11.02 -7.28
C SER A 68 -3.68 -11.77 -8.01
N PRO A 69 -4.52 -11.08 -8.82
CA PRO A 69 -5.55 -11.72 -9.65
C PRO A 69 -4.99 -12.36 -10.92
N LEU A 70 -3.76 -12.05 -11.29
CA LEU A 70 -3.06 -12.58 -12.46
C LEU A 70 -1.83 -13.38 -12.04
N PRO A 71 -1.34 -14.30 -12.89
CA PRO A 71 -0.06 -14.98 -12.65
C PRO A 71 1.05 -13.96 -12.43
N ALA A 72 1.62 -13.98 -11.22
CA ALA A 72 2.69 -13.10 -10.78
C ALA A 72 3.56 -13.86 -9.77
N LYS A 73 4.82 -13.47 -9.70
CA LYS A 73 5.78 -14.00 -8.73
C LYS A 73 5.71 -13.16 -7.45
N LEU A 74 5.65 -13.82 -6.31
CA LEU A 74 5.85 -13.22 -4.99
C LEU A 74 7.01 -13.99 -4.35
N GLU A 75 8.06 -13.27 -3.98
CA GLU A 75 9.17 -13.83 -3.19
C GLU A 75 8.91 -13.62 -1.69
N GLU A 76 9.56 -14.42 -0.86
CA GLU A 76 9.42 -14.29 0.60
C GLU A 76 9.89 -12.93 1.10
N SER A 77 10.97 -12.39 0.52
CA SER A 77 11.48 -11.05 0.82
C SER A 77 10.56 -9.91 0.39
N ASP A 78 9.65 -10.17 -0.54
CA ASP A 78 8.68 -9.21 -1.07
C ASP A 78 7.34 -9.25 -0.32
N HIS A 79 7.24 -10.08 0.72
CA HIS A 79 6.11 -10.17 1.61
C HIS A 79 6.50 -9.68 3.01
N VAL A 80 5.76 -8.69 3.51
CA VAL A 80 5.91 -8.18 4.88
C VAL A 80 4.58 -8.25 5.60
N TYR A 81 4.58 -8.94 6.75
CA TYR A 81 3.49 -8.94 7.70
C TYR A 81 3.92 -8.28 9.01
N LYS A 82 3.04 -7.44 9.56
CA LYS A 82 3.16 -6.91 10.92
C LYS A 82 1.80 -6.92 11.60
N GLU A 83 1.75 -7.48 12.81
CA GLU A 83 0.53 -7.57 13.62
C GLU A 83 -0.05 -6.19 13.97
N LEU A 84 0.81 -5.21 14.21
CA LEU A 84 0.43 -3.83 14.50
C LEU A 84 1.44 -2.88 13.88
N ASP A 85 1.03 -2.20 12.82
CA ASP A 85 1.80 -1.13 12.19
C ASP A 85 0.86 -0.02 11.71
N GLU A 86 1.44 1.08 11.25
CA GLU A 86 0.74 2.20 10.65
C GLU A 86 1.00 2.27 9.15
N MET A 87 -0.02 2.62 8.39
CA MET A 87 0.09 2.83 6.95
C MET A 87 -0.74 4.03 6.53
N THR A 88 -0.12 4.94 5.78
CA THR A 88 -0.86 6.03 5.13
C THR A 88 -1.39 5.56 3.79
N VAL A 89 -2.70 5.71 3.58
CA VAL A 89 -3.40 5.42 2.34
C VAL A 89 -3.72 6.72 1.61
N PHE A 90 -3.43 6.80 0.31
CA PHE A 90 -3.65 8.01 -0.49
C PHE A 90 -5.05 8.00 -1.12
N LEU A 91 -5.93 8.92 -0.71
CA LEU A 91 -7.29 9.02 -1.24
C LEU A 91 -7.42 10.10 -2.33
N SER A 92 -6.29 10.54 -2.86
CA SER A 92 -6.14 11.52 -3.93
C SER A 92 -4.76 11.37 -4.58
N ARG A 93 -4.50 12.10 -5.67
CA ARG A 93 -3.23 12.01 -6.40
C ARG A 93 -2.05 12.48 -5.53
N PRO A 94 -1.04 11.63 -5.29
CA PRO A 94 0.15 12.05 -4.57
C PRO A 94 1.13 12.76 -5.51
N ASN A 95 1.76 13.83 -5.04
CA ASN A 95 2.75 14.59 -5.81
C ASN A 95 4.04 14.75 -5.00
N LEU A 96 5.17 14.65 -5.68
CA LEU A 96 6.47 15.00 -5.09
C LEU A 96 6.72 16.50 -5.25
N ASN A 97 7.03 17.16 -4.15
CA ASN A 97 7.47 18.55 -4.12
C ASN A 97 8.98 18.64 -4.41
N GLN A 98 9.47 19.86 -4.69
CA GLN A 98 10.90 20.11 -4.93
C GLN A 98 11.78 19.84 -3.71
N ASP A 99 11.24 19.96 -2.49
CA ASP A 99 11.92 19.64 -1.23
C ASP A 99 11.96 18.12 -0.95
N GLY A 100 11.42 17.30 -1.85
CA GLY A 100 11.38 15.84 -1.73
C GLY A 100 10.24 15.31 -0.85
N SER A 101 9.39 16.18 -0.28
CA SER A 101 8.19 15.78 0.45
C SER A 101 7.08 15.30 -0.48
N ILE A 102 6.23 14.39 0.00
CA ILE A 102 5.04 13.93 -0.72
C ILE A 102 3.83 14.76 -0.25
N ARG A 103 3.18 15.46 -1.19
CA ARG A 103 1.92 16.16 -0.98
C ARG A 103 0.75 15.33 -1.51
N VAL A 104 -0.24 15.09 -0.65
CA VAL A 104 -1.48 14.40 -0.98
C VAL A 104 -2.63 15.22 -0.41
N GLU A 105 -3.64 15.56 -1.22
CA GLU A 105 -4.75 16.43 -0.77
C GLU A 105 -5.64 15.74 0.26
N LYS A 106 -5.88 14.45 0.04
CA LYS A 106 -6.66 13.57 0.90
C LYS A 106 -5.90 12.28 1.12
N SER A 107 -5.62 11.97 2.37
CA SER A 107 -5.02 10.72 2.84
C SER A 107 -5.60 10.33 4.18
N GLU A 108 -5.42 9.07 4.55
CA GLU A 108 -5.83 8.56 5.86
C GLU A 108 -4.71 7.71 6.46
N LEU A 109 -4.40 7.95 7.73
CA LEU A 109 -3.49 7.11 8.50
C LEU A 109 -4.27 5.95 9.11
N MET A 110 -3.95 4.74 8.70
CA MET A 110 -4.56 3.51 9.16
C MET A 110 -3.61 2.81 10.13
N ARG A 111 -4.17 2.14 11.13
CA ARG A 111 -3.41 1.35 12.10
C ARG A 111 -4.09 0.00 12.33
N GLY A 112 -3.30 -1.07 12.31
CA GLY A 112 -3.80 -2.44 12.49
C GLY A 112 -2.81 -3.47 11.99
N GLN A 113 -3.31 -4.64 11.61
CA GLN A 113 -2.51 -5.66 10.93
C GLN A 113 -2.18 -5.16 9.52
N VAL A 114 -0.91 -5.11 9.17
CA VAL A 114 -0.42 -4.60 7.89
C VAL A 114 0.25 -5.71 7.10
N TYR A 115 -0.20 -5.89 5.87
CA TYR A 115 0.41 -6.76 4.86
C TYR A 115 0.93 -5.88 3.73
N LYS A 116 2.16 -6.11 3.28
CA LYS A 116 2.73 -5.47 2.09
C LYS A 116 3.31 -6.56 1.21
N ASP A 117 2.76 -6.69 0.01
CA ASP A 117 3.22 -7.64 -1.00
C ASP A 117 3.70 -6.89 -2.24
N ALA A 118 4.89 -7.22 -2.74
CA ALA A 118 5.35 -6.78 -4.05
C ALA A 118 5.32 -7.96 -5.03
N TYR A 119 4.53 -7.83 -6.09
CA TYR A 119 4.39 -8.86 -7.13
C TYR A 119 5.13 -8.44 -8.40
N GLU A 120 5.95 -9.35 -8.93
CA GLU A 120 6.54 -9.25 -10.26
C GLU A 120 5.66 -9.95 -11.29
N HIS A 121 5.17 -9.22 -12.27
CA HIS A 121 4.31 -9.77 -13.33
C HIS A 121 5.16 -10.10 -14.57
N PRO A 122 4.78 -11.09 -15.39
CA PRO A 122 5.51 -11.39 -16.62
C PRO A 122 5.36 -10.26 -17.65
N ALA A 123 6.39 -10.06 -18.48
CA ALA A 123 6.40 -9.04 -19.56
C ALA A 123 5.27 -9.19 -20.60
N THR A 124 4.60 -10.34 -20.65
CA THR A 124 3.41 -10.56 -21.50
C THR A 124 2.17 -9.84 -20.97
N GLN A 125 2.19 -9.33 -19.74
CA GLN A 125 1.13 -8.53 -19.14
C GLN A 125 1.53 -7.05 -19.18
N SER A 126 0.54 -6.18 -19.40
CA SER A 126 0.71 -4.73 -19.30
C SER A 126 0.26 -4.21 -17.93
N THR A 127 0.81 -3.08 -17.49
CA THR A 127 0.37 -2.37 -16.28
C THR A 127 -1.14 -2.09 -16.26
N MET A 128 -1.74 -1.82 -17.42
CA MET A 128 -3.18 -1.63 -17.53
C MET A 128 -3.97 -2.91 -17.25
N GLN A 129 -3.54 -4.06 -17.78
CA GLN A 129 -4.18 -5.35 -17.52
C GLN A 129 -4.11 -5.72 -16.05
N VAL A 130 -2.94 -5.57 -15.43
CA VAL A 130 -2.72 -5.85 -14.01
C VAL A 130 -3.62 -4.96 -13.14
N TRP A 131 -3.60 -3.65 -13.36
CA TRP A 131 -4.43 -2.71 -12.58
C TRP A 131 -5.93 -2.95 -12.76
N ALA A 132 -6.39 -3.20 -13.99
CA ALA A 132 -7.79 -3.50 -14.27
C ALA A 132 -8.23 -4.82 -13.60
N ALA A 133 -7.34 -5.82 -13.56
CA ALA A 133 -7.61 -7.09 -12.89
C ALA A 133 -7.81 -6.90 -11.37
N TYR A 134 -6.95 -6.11 -10.70
CA TYR A 134 -7.13 -5.78 -9.28
C TYR A 134 -8.43 -5.02 -9.03
N LYS A 135 -8.73 -4.00 -9.84
CA LYS A 135 -9.97 -3.24 -9.73
C LYS A 135 -11.20 -4.14 -9.84
N ASN A 136 -11.18 -5.08 -10.80
CA ASN A 136 -12.27 -6.03 -11.01
C ASN A 136 -12.39 -7.04 -9.86
N GLN A 137 -11.27 -7.63 -9.41
CA GLN A 137 -11.23 -8.56 -8.28
C GLN A 137 -11.82 -7.92 -7.02
N LEU A 138 -11.39 -6.71 -6.68
CA LEU A 138 -11.87 -6.00 -5.48
C LEU A 138 -13.37 -5.71 -5.57
N GLY A 139 -13.84 -5.25 -6.74
CA GLY A 139 -15.28 -5.04 -6.97
C GLY A 139 -16.11 -6.33 -6.83
N GLN A 140 -15.63 -7.45 -7.40
CA GLN A 140 -16.29 -8.75 -7.28
C GLN A 140 -16.30 -9.28 -5.85
N GLN A 141 -15.29 -8.94 -5.04
CA GLN A 141 -15.18 -9.32 -3.63
C GLN A 141 -15.93 -8.39 -2.67
N GLY A 142 -16.71 -7.44 -3.21
CA GLY A 142 -17.56 -6.53 -2.44
C GLY A 142 -16.81 -5.37 -1.79
N TYR A 143 -15.60 -5.04 -2.24
CA TYR A 143 -14.92 -3.82 -1.81
C TYR A 143 -15.52 -2.60 -2.52
N GLN A 144 -15.67 -1.51 -1.77
CA GLN A 144 -15.99 -0.20 -2.32
C GLN A 144 -14.69 0.49 -2.77
N LEU A 145 -14.65 1.01 -4.00
CA LEU A 145 -13.50 1.76 -4.51
C LEU A 145 -13.56 3.22 -3.99
N ASP A 146 -12.66 3.58 -3.08
CA ASP A 146 -12.61 4.91 -2.46
C ASP A 146 -11.82 5.91 -3.30
N PHE A 147 -10.81 5.41 -4.01
CA PHE A 147 -9.99 6.20 -4.91
C PHE A 147 -9.52 5.35 -6.08
N VAL A 148 -9.63 5.89 -7.29
CA VAL A 148 -9.21 5.22 -8.52
C VAL A 148 -8.46 6.25 -9.36
N CYS A 149 -7.23 5.94 -9.68
CA CYS A 149 -6.31 6.85 -10.32
C CYS A 149 -5.67 6.19 -11.54
N ASP A 150 -6.04 6.69 -12.72
CA ASP A 150 -5.44 6.28 -13.98
C ASP A 150 -4.08 6.99 -14.21
N LYS A 151 -3.37 6.64 -15.30
CA LYS A 151 -1.98 7.06 -15.52
C LYS A 151 -1.88 8.48 -16.10
N PRO A 152 -0.83 9.25 -15.74
CA PRO A 152 0.03 9.03 -14.58
C PRO A 152 -0.73 9.42 -13.31
N CYS A 153 -0.58 8.63 -12.26
CA CYS A 153 -1.24 8.94 -11.00
C CYS A 153 -0.45 9.95 -10.15
N SER A 154 0.88 9.91 -10.24
CA SER A 154 1.78 10.89 -9.64
C SER A 154 2.50 11.74 -10.68
N ASN A 155 2.95 12.93 -10.28
CA ASN A 155 3.83 13.77 -11.10
C ASN A 155 5.26 13.20 -11.22
N ASN A 156 5.68 12.35 -10.27
CA ASN A 156 7.00 11.73 -10.19
C ASN A 156 6.87 10.28 -9.68
N THR A 157 7.56 9.33 -10.32
CA THR A 157 7.56 7.91 -9.98
C THR A 157 8.19 7.59 -8.62
N ASP A 158 9.11 8.43 -8.13
CA ASP A 158 9.81 8.25 -6.84
C ASP A 158 8.85 8.26 -5.63
N VAL A 159 7.64 8.82 -5.81
CA VAL A 159 6.59 8.79 -4.78
C VAL A 159 6.29 7.37 -4.34
N TRP A 160 6.29 6.41 -5.27
CA TRP A 160 5.92 5.02 -5.01
C TRP A 160 7.02 4.25 -4.28
N GLU A 161 8.28 4.55 -4.57
CA GLU A 161 9.41 3.99 -3.84
C GLU A 161 9.41 4.51 -2.40
N LYS A 162 9.28 5.83 -2.23
CA LYS A 162 9.28 6.47 -0.90
C LYS A 162 8.09 6.03 -0.02
N ALA A 163 6.90 5.90 -0.59
CA ALA A 163 5.70 5.59 0.18
C ALA A 163 5.48 4.08 0.36
N LEU A 164 5.77 3.28 -0.66
CA LEU A 164 5.36 1.88 -0.74
C LEU A 164 6.52 0.90 -1.01
N GLY A 165 7.76 1.39 -1.18
CA GLY A 165 8.90 0.55 -1.58
C GLY A 165 8.79 0.02 -3.01
N LEU A 166 7.96 0.64 -3.86
CA LEU A 166 7.73 0.20 -5.24
C LEU A 166 8.52 1.07 -6.22
N ILE A 167 9.56 0.50 -6.83
CA ILE A 167 10.34 1.16 -7.87
C ILE A 167 9.59 1.09 -9.21
N ILE A 168 9.41 2.24 -9.85
CA ILE A 168 8.76 2.39 -11.15
C ILE A 168 9.64 3.33 -12.00
N TYR A 169 9.95 2.96 -13.25
CA TYR A 169 10.79 3.80 -14.13
C TYR A 169 9.98 4.64 -15.11
N GLN A 170 8.77 4.21 -15.45
CA GLN A 170 7.93 4.90 -16.43
C GLN A 170 6.73 5.56 -15.76
N LYS A 171 6.21 6.65 -16.35
CA LYS A 171 4.95 7.31 -15.93
C LYS A 171 3.71 6.51 -16.34
N THR A 172 3.77 5.19 -16.19
CA THR A 172 2.69 4.23 -16.40
C THR A 172 1.94 3.93 -15.11
N ASP A 173 2.31 4.58 -14.01
CA ASP A 173 1.81 4.34 -12.68
C ASP A 173 0.29 4.52 -12.58
N ARG A 174 -0.33 3.56 -11.91
CA ARG A 174 -1.76 3.50 -11.63
C ARG A 174 -1.94 3.16 -10.16
N TYR A 175 -2.96 3.73 -9.55
CA TYR A 175 -3.22 3.51 -8.13
C TYR A 175 -4.70 3.36 -7.87
N LEU A 176 -5.04 2.52 -6.89
CA LEU A 176 -6.39 2.44 -6.37
C LEU A 176 -6.38 2.18 -4.87
N VAL A 177 -7.46 2.59 -4.22
CA VAL A 177 -7.79 2.27 -2.84
C VAL A 177 -9.20 1.74 -2.80
N ALA A 178 -9.39 0.67 -2.04
CA ALA A 178 -10.69 0.10 -1.79
C ALA A 178 -10.82 -0.34 -0.33
N HIS A 179 -12.03 -0.38 0.20
CA HIS A 179 -12.29 -0.91 1.53
C HIS A 179 -13.51 -1.83 1.58
N LYS A 180 -13.51 -2.73 2.57
CA LYS A 180 -14.63 -3.57 2.94
C LYS A 180 -14.60 -3.78 4.44
N ALA A 181 -15.66 -3.36 5.14
CA ALA A 181 -15.71 -3.38 6.60
C ALA A 181 -14.47 -2.70 7.21
N ASN A 182 -13.69 -3.43 8.00
CA ASN A 182 -12.47 -2.97 8.66
C ASN A 182 -11.18 -3.26 7.85
N THR A 183 -11.29 -3.66 6.59
CA THR A 183 -10.15 -3.95 5.71
C THR A 183 -10.00 -2.89 4.62
N TRP A 184 -8.83 -2.28 4.53
CA TRP A 184 -8.44 -1.38 3.45
C TRP A 184 -7.36 -2.02 2.59
N VAL A 185 -7.46 -1.82 1.28
CA VAL A 185 -6.52 -2.31 0.29
C VAL A 185 -6.08 -1.13 -0.55
N SER A 186 -4.78 -0.96 -0.71
CA SER A 186 -4.22 -0.05 -1.70
C SER A 186 -3.30 -0.79 -2.66
N VAL A 187 -3.45 -0.50 -3.94
CA VAL A 187 -2.69 -1.15 -5.01
C VAL A 187 -2.04 -0.08 -5.88
N ALA A 188 -0.71 -0.09 -5.94
CA ALA A 188 0.07 0.66 -6.92
C ALA A 188 0.59 -0.32 -7.97
N VAL A 189 0.48 0.04 -9.25
CA VAL A 189 1.03 -0.76 -10.37
C VAL A 189 1.82 0.17 -11.28
N GLY A 190 3.03 -0.23 -11.65
CA GLY A 190 3.85 0.49 -12.62
C GLY A 190 4.76 -0.47 -13.39
N GLU A 191 5.57 0.07 -14.29
CA GLU A 191 6.57 -0.71 -15.03
C GLU A 191 7.96 -0.58 -14.38
N ILE A 192 8.59 -1.73 -14.17
CA ILE A 192 10.01 -1.85 -13.84
C ILE A 192 10.70 -2.54 -15.02
N SER A 193 11.59 -1.80 -15.69
CA SER A 193 12.23 -2.21 -16.93
C SER A 193 11.19 -2.53 -18.02
N ASP A 194 10.96 -3.81 -18.32
CA ASP A 194 10.15 -4.35 -19.41
C ASP A 194 8.90 -5.10 -18.95
N HIS A 195 8.59 -5.08 -17.64
CA HIS A 195 7.47 -5.81 -17.08
C HIS A 195 6.76 -5.03 -15.95
N PRO A 196 5.49 -5.34 -15.63
CA PRO A 196 4.77 -4.69 -14.55
C PRO A 196 5.25 -5.19 -13.19
N ARG A 197 5.26 -4.29 -12.20
CA ARG A 197 5.34 -4.61 -10.78
C ARG A 197 4.15 -3.97 -10.06
N SER A 198 3.60 -4.67 -9.08
CA SER A 198 2.54 -4.12 -8.23
C SER A 198 2.87 -4.24 -6.75
N SER A 199 2.62 -3.17 -6.01
CA SER A 199 2.60 -3.18 -4.54
C SER A 199 1.14 -3.28 -4.09
N VAL A 200 0.80 -4.33 -3.35
CA VAL A 200 -0.50 -4.57 -2.74
C VAL A 200 -0.33 -4.44 -1.24
N ASN A 201 -0.99 -3.46 -0.64
CA ASN A 201 -0.90 -3.21 0.78
C ASN A 201 -2.29 -3.35 1.39
N VAL A 202 -2.40 -4.17 2.43
CA VAL A 202 -3.65 -4.40 3.14
C VAL A 202 -3.50 -3.97 4.59
N VAL A 203 -4.50 -3.24 5.10
CA VAL A 203 -4.62 -2.94 6.52
C VAL A 203 -5.94 -3.49 7.06
N ILE A 204 -5.88 -4.32 8.10
CA ILE A 204 -7.05 -4.77 8.86
C ILE A 204 -7.06 -4.03 10.19
N ARG A 205 -8.02 -3.13 10.39
CA ARG A 205 -8.16 -2.38 11.64
C ARG A 205 -8.79 -3.26 12.71
N ASN A 206 -8.33 -3.09 13.95
CA ASN A 206 -9.05 -3.62 15.10
C ASN A 206 -10.33 -2.77 15.31
N ASN A 207 -11.47 -3.44 15.50
CA ASN A 207 -12.74 -2.78 15.82
C ASN A 207 -12.73 -2.17 17.22
#